data_AF-A0A4Q5XFN7-F1
#
_entry.id   AF-A0A4Q5XFN7-F1
#
_cell.length_a   1.000
_cell.length_b   1.000
_cell.length_c   1.000
_cell.angle_alpha   90.00
_cell.angle_beta   90.00
_cell.angle_gamma   90.00
#
_symmetry.space_group_name_H-M   'P 1'
#
loop_
_entity.id
_entity.type
_entity.pdbx_description
1 polymer ?
#
loop_
_entity_poly.entity_id
_entity_poly.type
_entity_poly.pdbx_seq_one_letter_code
_entity_poly.pdbx_strand_id
1 'polypeptide(L)'
;MCPSCGGRATVLPGCAYAEEDLPLFQDVAGCFDAAELTVAEAATLTFALDTQDGRREAVELLAAWVEYVPGLSRFQPVLLSHPHKLRPALSMLGTLLAERALDRISSVRPQQASKH
;
A
#
# COMPACT_ATOMS: atom_id res chain seq x y z
N MET A 1 -25.88 14.88 -13.77
CA MET A 1 -25.50 15.08 -12.35
C MET A 1 -26.20 14.03 -11.51
N CYS A 2 -25.49 13.36 -10.59
CA CYS A 2 -26.10 12.34 -9.72
C CYS A 2 -27.01 13.03 -8.66
N PRO A 3 -28.30 12.65 -8.57
CA PRO A 3 -29.26 13.31 -7.67
C PRO A 3 -28.97 13.06 -6.19
N SER A 4 -28.21 12.01 -5.83
CA SER A 4 -27.95 11.66 -4.42
C SER A 4 -26.75 12.37 -3.81
N CYS A 5 -25.79 12.87 -4.61
CA CYS A 5 -24.58 13.54 -4.10
C CYS A 5 -24.39 14.97 -4.61
N GLY A 6 -25.31 15.51 -5.41
CA GLY A 6 -25.26 16.88 -5.91
C GLY A 6 -24.05 17.18 -6.80
N GLY A 7 -23.43 16.15 -7.40
CA GLY A 7 -22.20 16.31 -8.17
C GLY A 7 -20.92 16.54 -7.35
N ARG A 8 -20.97 16.35 -6.02
CA ARG A 8 -19.78 16.41 -5.13
C ARG A 8 -18.95 15.12 -5.12
N ALA A 9 -19.34 14.11 -5.89
CA ALA A 9 -18.51 12.94 -6.12
C ALA A 9 -17.37 13.33 -7.06
N THR A 10 -16.22 13.67 -6.49
CA THR A 10 -14.97 13.81 -7.24
C THR A 10 -14.40 12.41 -7.44
N VAL A 11 -13.99 12.08 -8.66
CA VAL A 11 -13.11 10.92 -8.88
C VAL A 11 -11.80 11.27 -8.16
N LEU A 12 -11.54 10.61 -7.02
CA LEU A 12 -10.20 10.62 -6.45
C LEU A 12 -9.29 9.97 -7.49
N PRO A 13 -8.21 10.63 -7.94
CA PRO A 13 -7.22 10.00 -8.80
C PRO A 13 -6.57 8.86 -8.02
N GLY A 14 -7.12 7.66 -8.20
CA GLY A 14 -6.58 6.40 -7.70
C GLY A 14 -6.22 5.52 -8.88
N CYS A 15 -5.35 4.55 -8.66
CA CYS A 15 -5.11 3.52 -9.66
C CYS A 15 -6.40 2.72 -9.87
N ALA A 16 -6.82 2.55 -11.13
CA ALA A 16 -7.83 1.56 -11.47
C ALA A 16 -7.15 0.20 -11.54
N TYR A 17 -7.68 -0.78 -10.81
CA TYR A 17 -7.17 -2.15 -10.79
C TYR A 17 -8.11 -3.05 -11.55
N ALA A 18 -7.57 -3.92 -12.40
CA ALA A 18 -8.30 -4.97 -13.10
C ALA A 18 -8.20 -6.30 -12.33
N GLU A 19 -9.05 -7.26 -12.67
CA GLU A 19 -9.02 -8.61 -12.06
C GLU A 19 -7.66 -9.30 -12.25
N GLU A 20 -6.99 -9.01 -13.36
CA GLU A 20 -5.62 -9.46 -13.68
C GLU A 20 -4.55 -8.90 -12.74
N ASP A 21 -4.85 -7.87 -11.93
CA ASP A 21 -3.93 -7.33 -10.92
C ASP A 21 -4.02 -8.08 -9.58
N LEU A 22 -5.01 -8.95 -9.38
CA LEU A 22 -5.21 -9.68 -8.13
C LEU A 22 -4.02 -10.59 -7.75
N PRO A 23 -3.40 -11.34 -8.67
CA PRO A 23 -2.22 -12.15 -8.35
C PRO A 23 -1.06 -11.29 -7.86
N LEU A 24 -0.83 -10.13 -8.49
CA LEU A 24 0.20 -9.18 -8.09
C LEU A 24 -0.05 -8.66 -6.67
N PHE A 25 -1.31 -8.31 -6.35
CA PHE A 25 -1.68 -7.87 -5.01
C PHE A 25 -1.41 -8.94 -3.94
N GLN A 26 -1.82 -10.19 -4.17
CA GLN A 26 -1.61 -11.30 -3.23
C GLN A 26 -0.13 -11.57 -2.98
N ASP A 27 0.66 -11.56 -4.06
CA ASP A 27 2.11 -11.77 -4.04
C ASP A 27 2.86 -10.69 -3.25
N VAL A 28 2.41 -9.44 -3.40
CA VAL A 28 2.92 -8.27 -2.68
C VAL A 28 2.51 -8.31 -1.21
N ALA A 29 1.25 -8.63 -0.92
CA ALA A 29 0.74 -8.75 0.45
C ALA A 29 1.49 -9.83 1.25
N GLY A 30 1.75 -10.99 0.64
CA GLY A 30 2.51 -12.06 1.29
C GLY A 30 3.95 -11.66 1.65
N CYS A 31 4.61 -10.82 0.84
CA CYS A 31 5.91 -10.26 1.21
C CYS A 31 5.83 -9.30 2.39
N PHE A 32 4.71 -8.58 2.49
CA PHE A 32 4.45 -7.61 3.53
C PHE A 32 4.22 -8.26 4.90
N ASP A 33 3.43 -9.33 4.93
CA ASP A 33 3.18 -10.11 6.14
C ASP A 33 4.47 -10.75 6.70
N ALA A 34 5.38 -11.16 5.82
CA ALA A 34 6.66 -11.76 6.19
C ALA A 34 7.70 -10.75 6.69
N ALA A 35 7.55 -9.46 6.40
CA ALA A 35 8.55 -8.43 6.73
C ALA A 35 8.48 -7.93 8.17
N GLU A 36 7.52 -8.40 8.98
CA GLU A 36 7.35 -8.07 10.40
C GLU A 36 7.48 -6.57 10.73
N LEU A 37 7.09 -5.69 9.80
CA LEU A 37 7.27 -4.26 9.95
C LEU A 37 6.58 -3.73 11.21
N THR A 38 7.30 -2.87 11.93
CA THR A 38 6.74 -2.11 13.03
C THR A 38 5.79 -1.02 12.52
N VAL A 39 4.90 -0.55 13.39
CA VAL A 39 3.96 0.53 13.08
C VAL A 39 4.69 1.83 12.66
N ALA A 40 5.83 2.12 13.29
CA ALA A 40 6.61 3.33 12.99
C ALA A 40 7.27 3.26 11.61
N GLU A 41 7.78 2.09 11.22
CA GLU A 41 8.32 1.84 9.89
C GLU A 41 7.21 1.94 8.84
N ALA A 42 6.05 1.32 9.09
CA ALA A 42 4.91 1.39 8.18
C ALA A 42 4.44 2.85 7.96
N ALA A 43 4.35 3.66 9.01
CA ALA A 43 3.99 5.07 8.90
C ALA A 43 5.02 5.89 8.11
N THR A 44 6.32 5.63 8.33
CA THR A 44 7.42 6.30 7.62
C THR A 44 7.38 6.01 6.13
N LEU A 45 7.18 4.74 5.77
CA LEU A 45 7.10 4.30 4.38
C LEU A 45 5.84 4.83 3.67
N THR A 46 4.71 4.93 4.39
CA THR A 46 3.48 5.56 3.87
C THR A 46 3.71 7.03 3.53
N PHE A 47 4.32 7.80 4.45
CA PHE A 47 4.61 9.21 4.22
C PHE A 47 5.58 9.43 3.05
N ALA A 48 6.56 8.53 2.91
CA ALA A 48 7.49 8.57 1.78
C ALA A 48 6.80 8.34 0.44
N LEU A 49 5.69 7.60 0.39
CA LEU A 49 4.88 7.39 -0.82
C LEU A 49 4.06 8.65 -1.20
N ASP A 50 3.46 9.31 -0.22
CA ASP A 50 2.59 10.49 -0.44
C ASP A 50 3.35 11.71 -0.98
N THR A 51 4.67 11.73 -0.81
CA THR A 51 5.54 12.85 -1.20
C THR A 51 6.18 12.67 -2.59
N GLN A 52 5.82 11.61 -3.31
CA GLN A 52 6.39 11.27 -4.61
C GLN A 52 5.64 11.95 -5.75
N ASP A 53 6.34 12.68 -6.62
CA ASP A 53 5.71 13.37 -7.77
C ASP A 53 6.14 12.81 -9.14
N GLY A 54 7.04 11.82 -9.18
CA GLY A 54 7.63 11.33 -10.42
C GLY A 54 8.10 9.88 -10.43
N ARG A 55 8.56 9.45 -11.60
CA ARG A 55 8.99 8.06 -11.86
C ARG A 55 10.34 7.76 -11.23
N ARG A 56 11.24 8.74 -11.20
CA ARG A 56 12.58 8.56 -10.63
C ARG A 56 12.45 8.30 -9.13
N GLU A 57 11.64 9.11 -8.46
CA GLU A 57 11.43 8.97 -7.03
C GLU A 57 10.71 7.64 -6.73
N ALA A 58 9.75 7.21 -7.56
CA ALA A 58 9.10 5.89 -7.43
C ALA A 58 10.07 4.69 -7.48
N VAL A 59 11.12 4.76 -8.30
CA VAL A 59 12.15 3.70 -8.38
C VAL A 59 13.07 3.74 -7.16
N GLU A 60 13.47 4.95 -6.73
CA GLU A 60 14.27 5.15 -5.52
C GLU A 60 13.51 4.67 -4.27
N LEU A 61 12.20 4.92 -4.20
CA LEU A 61 11.32 4.45 -3.14
C LEU A 61 11.21 2.92 -3.12
N LEU A 62 11.04 2.28 -4.28
CA LEU A 62 11.04 0.82 -4.38
C LEU A 62 12.37 0.23 -3.88
N ALA A 63 13.50 0.86 -4.18
CA ALA A 63 14.80 0.43 -3.65
C ALA A 63 14.88 0.56 -2.12
N ALA A 64 14.44 1.69 -1.56
CA ALA A 64 14.39 1.88 -0.12
C ALA A 64 13.48 0.83 0.56
N TRP A 65 12.33 0.52 -0.04
CA TRP A 65 11.39 -0.46 0.52
C TRP A 65 11.90 -1.90 0.51
N VAL A 66 12.82 -2.25 -0.39
CA VAL A 66 13.47 -3.57 -0.37
C VAL A 66 14.32 -3.75 0.89
N GLU A 67 14.85 -2.67 1.48
CA GLU A 67 15.60 -2.76 2.74
C GLU A 67 14.70 -3.15 3.91
N TYR A 68 13.45 -2.67 3.92
CA TYR A 68 12.46 -2.94 4.97
C TYR A 68 11.64 -4.21 4.70
N VAL A 69 11.40 -4.52 3.44
CA VAL A 69 10.61 -5.67 2.98
C VAL A 69 11.45 -6.44 1.96
N PRO A 70 12.40 -7.29 2.42
CA PRO A 70 13.33 -7.99 1.52
C PRO A 70 12.64 -8.84 0.46
N GLY A 71 11.43 -9.34 0.77
CA GLY A 71 10.59 -10.07 -0.18
C GLY A 71 10.23 -9.28 -1.44
N LEU A 72 10.28 -7.93 -1.42
CA LEU A 72 10.03 -7.10 -2.60
C LEU A 72 11.15 -7.14 -3.64
N SER A 73 12.35 -7.59 -3.28
CA SER A 73 13.49 -7.70 -4.20
C SER A 73 13.17 -8.53 -5.44
N ARG A 74 12.34 -9.57 -5.31
CA ARG A 74 11.90 -10.43 -6.42
C ARG A 74 11.03 -9.70 -7.45
N PHE A 75 10.31 -8.66 -7.03
CA PHE A 75 9.45 -7.87 -7.91
C PHE A 75 10.15 -6.69 -8.54
N GLN A 76 11.28 -6.26 -7.98
CA GLN A 76 12.08 -5.15 -8.51
C GLN A 76 12.37 -5.28 -10.02
N PRO A 77 12.92 -6.41 -10.53
CA PRO A 77 13.16 -6.53 -11.97
C PRO A 77 11.86 -6.49 -12.79
N VAL A 78 10.77 -7.10 -12.30
CA VAL A 78 9.48 -7.14 -13.00
C VAL A 78 8.85 -5.75 -13.10
N LEU A 79 8.86 -4.98 -12.02
CA LEU A 79 8.29 -3.63 -11.94
C LEU A 79 9.13 -2.61 -12.72
N LEU A 80 10.45 -2.78 -12.74
CA LEU A 80 11.36 -1.95 -13.55
C LEU A 80 11.21 -2.22 -15.05
N SER A 81 10.96 -3.47 -15.45
CA SER A 81 10.67 -3.85 -16.84
C SER A 81 9.27 -3.46 -17.31
N HIS A 82 8.33 -3.23 -16.40
CA HIS A 82 6.95 -2.83 -16.72
C HIS A 82 6.57 -1.51 -16.02
N PRO A 83 7.05 -0.35 -16.52
CA PRO A 83 6.89 0.94 -15.84
C PRO A 83 5.43 1.35 -15.58
N HIS A 84 4.51 0.89 -16.42
CA HIS A 84 3.08 1.13 -16.24
C HIS A 84 2.49 0.40 -15.02
N LYS A 85 3.14 -0.66 -14.53
CA LYS A 85 2.75 -1.41 -13.33
C LYS A 85 3.39 -0.88 -12.04
N LEU A 86 4.42 -0.03 -12.14
CA LEU A 86 5.14 0.50 -10.98
C LEU A 86 4.25 1.34 -10.07
N ARG A 87 3.51 2.32 -10.62
CA ARG A 87 2.60 3.14 -9.82
C ARG A 87 1.45 2.34 -9.19
N PRO A 88 0.75 1.45 -9.91
CA PRO A 88 -0.25 0.55 -9.32
C PRO A 88 0.31 -0.29 -8.17
N ALA A 89 1.48 -0.91 -8.35
CA ALA A 89 2.11 -1.72 -7.31
C ALA A 89 2.49 -0.91 -6.07
N LEU A 90 3.07 0.29 -6.25
CA LEU A 90 3.38 1.20 -5.15
C LEU A 90 2.12 1.69 -4.42
N SER A 91 1.03 1.91 -5.14
CA SER A 91 -0.26 2.29 -4.54
C SER A 91 -0.90 1.13 -3.75
N MET A 92 -0.78 -0.11 -4.23
CA MET A 92 -1.21 -1.30 -3.47
C MET A 92 -0.41 -1.46 -2.18
N LEU A 93 0.91 -1.33 -2.29
CA LEU A 93 1.82 -1.35 -1.14
C LEU A 93 1.53 -0.23 -0.15
N GLY A 94 1.25 0.98 -0.64
CA GLY A 94 0.82 2.11 0.18
C GLY A 94 -0.44 1.82 0.98
N THR A 95 -1.40 1.10 0.37
CA THR A 95 -2.63 0.69 1.06
C THR A 95 -2.33 -0.31 2.19
N LEU A 96 -1.49 -1.32 1.94
CA LEU A 96 -1.09 -2.31 2.95
C LEU A 96 -0.33 -1.65 4.12
N LEU A 97 0.55 -0.71 3.80
CA LEU A 97 1.29 0.12 4.75
C LEU A 97 0.37 0.97 5.62
N ALA A 98 -0.60 1.65 4.99
CA ALA A 98 -1.57 2.48 5.68
C ALA A 98 -2.44 1.65 6.63
N GLU A 99 -2.93 0.49 6.19
CA GLU A 99 -3.69 -0.44 7.05
C GLU A 99 -2.85 -0.89 8.25
N ARG A 100 -1.58 -1.27 8.04
CA ARG A 100 -0.70 -1.69 9.13
C ARG A 100 -0.33 -0.54 10.08
N ALA A 101 -0.21 0.68 9.57
CA ALA A 101 -0.02 1.88 10.39
C ALA A 101 -1.29 2.24 11.21
N LEU A 102 -2.47 1.95 10.66
CA LEU A 102 -3.78 2.18 11.28
C LEU A 102 -4.22 1.08 12.25
N ASP A 103 -3.58 -0.10 12.27
CA ASP A 103 -3.87 -1.17 13.23
C ASP A 103 -3.62 -0.75 14.71
N ARG A 104 -3.04 0.44 14.89
CA ARG A 104 -3.03 1.25 16.13
C ARG A 104 -4.42 1.62 16.66
N ILE A 105 -5.47 1.63 15.82
CA ILE A 105 -6.85 1.99 16.18
C ILE A 105 -7.67 0.74 16.53
N SER A 106 -7.42 -0.38 15.85
CA SER A 106 -8.17 -1.63 16.03
C SER A 106 -7.69 -2.47 17.22
N SER A 107 -6.39 -2.38 17.58
CA SER A 107 -5.86 -3.02 18.79
C SER A 107 -6.23 -2.30 20.11
N VAL A 108 -6.85 -1.11 20.02
CA VAL A 108 -7.53 -0.42 21.14
C VAL A 108 -9.02 -0.76 21.16
N ARG A 109 -9.41 -1.98 20.79
CA ARG A 109 -10.70 -2.52 21.25
C ARG A 109 -10.51 -3.11 22.64
N PRO A 110 -11.24 -2.61 23.66
CA PRO A 110 -11.15 -3.13 25.01
C PRO A 110 -11.51 -4.62 25.00
N GLN A 111 -10.76 -5.39 25.79
CA GLN A 111 -11.28 -6.60 26.40
C GLN A 111 -12.58 -6.24 27.13
N GLN A 112 -13.73 -6.25 26.44
CA GLN A 112 -15.01 -6.31 27.12
C GLN A 112 -15.30 -7.77 27.41
N ALA A 113 -14.96 -8.10 28.66
CA ALA A 113 -15.51 -9.22 29.39
C ALA A 113 -17.04 -9.20 29.40
N SER A 114 -17.63 -10.36 29.18
CA SER A 114 -18.77 -10.93 29.91
C SER A 114 -18.89 -12.39 29.44
N LYS A 115 -18.63 -13.42 30.26
CA LYS A 115 -19.36 -13.84 31.48
C LYS A 115 -20.88 -13.71 31.30
N HIS A 116 -21.53 -14.72 30.73
CA HIS A 116 -22.30 -15.71 31.48
C HIS A 116 -22.85 -16.81 30.58
#